data_AF-A0A956HEZ0-F1
#
_entry.id   AF-A0A956HEZ0-F1
#
_cell.length_a   1.000
_cell.length_b   1.000
_cell.length_c   1.000
_cell.angle_alpha   90.00
_cell.angle_beta   90.00
_cell.angle_gamma   90.00
#
_symmetry.space_group_name_H-M   'P 1'
#
loop_
_entity.id
_entity.type
_entity.pdbx_description
1 polymer ?
#
loop_
_entity_poly.entity_id
_entity_poly.type
_entity_poly.pdbx_seq_one_letter_code
_entity_poly.pdbx_strand_id
1 'polypeptide(L)'
;MPHPRRSPRRPVDARAGSDKALALTIVALCGATLAACAGKREAELRAKWQEAARAAMGESGEESPETDTDGEEREERASTWEQLAAFVEAAAGQVAAGFATVDLERLAAGLCGGEPEAIEGERGTVYRCDPEPALVIDGHPLSLEIGKAGVIGLVAVELDERASEKLLSETLARAKEWCEGGLHELPRADDARQEFHTCLAKTGPQLAIGR
;
A
#
# COMPACT_ATOMS: atom_id res chain seq x y z
N MET A 1 38.56 59.22 0.87
CA MET A 1 37.31 58.46 1.02
C MET A 1 37.42 57.16 0.20
N PRO A 2 37.47 55.98 0.82
CA PRO A 2 37.57 54.70 0.11
C PRO A 2 36.21 53.98 0.01
N HIS A 3 35.89 53.45 -1.18
CA HIS A 3 34.72 52.60 -1.44
C HIS A 3 34.97 51.15 -0.98
N PRO A 4 33.98 50.45 -0.38
CA PRO A 4 34.10 49.02 -0.09
C PRO A 4 33.80 48.16 -1.32
N ARG A 5 34.72 47.25 -1.65
CA ARG A 5 34.54 46.21 -2.67
C ARG A 5 33.64 45.09 -2.11
N ARG A 6 32.52 44.80 -2.78
CA ARG A 6 31.71 43.60 -2.54
C ARG A 6 32.37 42.39 -3.19
N SER A 7 32.68 41.37 -2.40
CA SER A 7 33.07 40.05 -2.89
C SER A 7 31.87 39.31 -3.48
N PRO A 8 32.04 38.53 -4.57
CA PRO A 8 30.97 37.70 -5.11
C PRO A 8 30.72 36.50 -4.18
N ARG A 9 29.46 36.31 -3.78
CA ARG A 9 29.00 35.10 -3.08
C ARG A 9 29.12 33.92 -4.05
N ARG A 10 29.82 32.87 -3.62
CA ARG A 10 29.81 31.57 -4.31
C ARG A 10 28.38 31.00 -4.28
N PRO A 11 27.93 30.35 -5.37
CA PRO A 11 26.69 29.57 -5.32
C PRO A 11 26.89 28.42 -4.33
N VAL A 12 25.89 28.23 -3.47
CA VAL A 12 25.76 27.06 -2.62
C VAL A 12 25.36 25.92 -3.54
N ASP A 13 26.20 24.90 -3.65
CA ASP A 13 25.87 23.66 -4.35
C ASP A 13 24.64 23.04 -3.68
N ALA A 14 23.50 23.13 -4.36
CA ALA A 14 22.33 22.31 -4.08
C ALA A 14 22.71 20.85 -4.38
N ARG A 15 23.14 20.13 -3.36
CA ARG A 15 23.09 18.66 -3.38
C ARG A 15 21.62 18.28 -3.44
N ALA A 16 21.10 18.11 -4.65
CA ALA A 16 19.89 17.34 -4.90
C ALA A 16 20.18 15.89 -4.47
N GLY A 17 19.93 15.60 -3.19
CA GLY A 17 19.65 14.25 -2.76
C GLY A 17 18.36 13.85 -3.47
N SER A 18 18.45 12.87 -4.37
CA SER A 18 17.28 12.27 -4.95
C SER A 18 16.67 11.38 -3.87
N ASP A 19 15.90 11.99 -2.97
CA ASP A 19 15.00 11.31 -2.05
C ASP A 19 13.95 10.64 -2.93
N LYS A 20 14.23 9.40 -3.33
CA LYS A 20 13.26 8.59 -4.06
C LYS A 20 12.15 8.28 -3.07
N ALA A 21 10.95 8.80 -3.33
CA ALA A 21 9.75 8.42 -2.60
C ALA A 21 9.62 6.89 -2.61
N LEU A 22 9.47 6.30 -1.43
CA LEU A 22 9.18 4.89 -1.25
C LEU A 22 7.69 4.69 -1.00
N ALA A 23 7.25 3.45 -1.18
CA ALA A 23 5.89 3.05 -0.86
C ALA A 23 5.92 1.89 0.16
N LEU A 24 4.82 1.71 0.89
CA LEU A 24 4.51 0.49 1.62
C LEU A 24 3.20 -0.06 1.05
N THR A 25 3.17 -1.33 0.67
CA THR A 25 1.98 -1.97 0.08
C THR A 25 1.62 -3.23 0.86
N ILE A 26 0.37 -3.33 1.30
CA ILE A 26 -0.26 -4.53 1.87
C ILE A 26 -1.29 -5.03 0.86
N VAL A 27 -1.18 -6.29 0.40
CA VAL A 27 -2.00 -6.82 -0.70
C VAL A 27 -2.62 -8.17 -0.34
N ALA A 28 -3.93 -8.31 -0.53
CA ALA A 28 -4.65 -9.57 -0.50
C ALA A 28 -4.93 -10.07 -1.92
N LEU A 29 -4.60 -11.34 -2.20
CA LEU A 29 -4.60 -11.94 -3.54
C LEU A 29 -5.34 -13.28 -3.59
N CYS A 30 -6.16 -13.48 -4.63
CA CYS A 30 -6.81 -14.76 -4.88
C CYS A 30 -5.81 -15.74 -5.52
N GLY A 31 -5.33 -16.71 -4.75
CA GLY A 31 -4.38 -17.73 -5.21
C GLY A 31 -5.02 -19.11 -5.24
N ALA A 32 -5.39 -19.62 -6.42
CA ALA A 32 -5.80 -21.01 -6.55
C ALA A 32 -4.63 -21.94 -6.15
N THR A 33 -4.88 -22.79 -5.16
CA THR A 33 -3.88 -23.71 -4.59
C THR A 33 -3.56 -24.84 -5.56
N LEU A 34 -2.50 -24.68 -6.37
CA LEU A 34 -1.87 -25.79 -7.09
C LEU A 34 -0.39 -25.86 -6.71
N ALA A 35 -0.06 -26.82 -5.85
CA ALA A 35 1.18 -26.95 -5.10
C ALA A 35 2.46 -27.30 -5.91
N ALA A 36 2.46 -27.17 -7.24
CA ALA A 36 3.54 -27.73 -8.08
C ALA A 36 4.56 -26.69 -8.63
N CYS A 37 4.40 -25.39 -8.41
CA CYS A 37 5.32 -24.36 -8.94
C CYS A 37 5.47 -23.14 -8.00
N ALA A 38 6.14 -23.31 -6.85
CA ALA A 38 6.39 -22.21 -5.92
C ALA A 38 7.08 -21.01 -6.59
N GLY A 39 8.14 -21.23 -7.39
CA GLY A 39 8.86 -20.14 -8.06
C GLY A 39 8.04 -19.37 -9.10
N LYS A 40 7.12 -20.03 -9.81
CA LYS A 40 6.21 -19.35 -10.76
C LYS A 40 5.18 -18.51 -10.01
N ARG A 41 4.66 -19.02 -8.89
CA ARG A 41 3.73 -18.31 -8.01
C ARG A 41 4.40 -17.09 -7.37
N GLU A 42 5.63 -17.20 -6.90
CA GLU A 42 6.39 -16.08 -6.34
C GLU A 42 6.65 -14.98 -7.39
N ALA A 43 7.00 -15.36 -8.61
CA ALA A 43 7.17 -14.40 -9.71
C ALA A 43 5.85 -13.68 -10.06
N GLU A 44 4.73 -14.41 -10.08
CA GLU A 44 3.40 -13.83 -10.33
C GLU A 44 2.95 -12.90 -9.20
N LEU A 45 3.13 -13.32 -7.93
CA LEU A 45 2.82 -12.48 -6.76
C LEU A 45 3.65 -11.21 -6.77
N ARG A 46 4.96 -11.32 -7.05
CA ARG A 46 5.84 -10.15 -7.19
C ARG A 46 5.40 -9.26 -8.35
N ALA A 47 4.98 -9.83 -9.49
CA ALA A 47 4.50 -9.04 -10.62
C ALA A 47 3.21 -8.28 -10.30
N LYS A 48 2.28 -8.88 -9.54
CA LYS A 48 1.05 -8.22 -9.08
C LYS A 48 1.32 -7.15 -8.02
N TRP A 49 2.27 -7.40 -7.12
CA TRP A 49 2.73 -6.40 -6.16
C TRP A 49 3.42 -5.21 -6.84
N GLN A 50 4.35 -5.47 -7.77
CA GLN A 50 5.04 -4.40 -8.51
C GLN A 50 4.08 -3.56 -9.34
N GLU A 51 2.99 -4.14 -9.80
CA GLU A 51 1.92 -3.42 -10.48
C GLU A 51 1.19 -2.46 -9.53
N ALA A 52 0.73 -2.94 -8.38
CA ALA A 52 0.14 -2.09 -7.34
C ALA A 52 1.10 -0.99 -6.89
N ALA A 53 2.36 -1.34 -6.59
CA ALA A 53 3.37 -0.37 -6.18
C ALA A 53 3.67 0.69 -7.26
N ARG A 54 3.64 0.31 -8.55
CA ARG A 54 3.86 1.26 -9.66
C ARG A 54 2.64 2.13 -9.93
N ALA A 55 1.43 1.59 -9.85
CA ALA A 55 0.20 2.37 -9.97
C ALA A 55 0.18 3.48 -8.91
N ALA A 56 0.56 3.14 -7.68
CA ALA A 56 0.66 4.09 -6.58
C ALA A 56 1.71 5.19 -6.81
N MET A 57 2.88 4.86 -7.36
CA MET A 57 3.96 5.84 -7.60
C MET A 57 3.78 6.67 -8.89
N GLY A 58 2.92 6.24 -9.81
CA GLY A 58 2.78 6.82 -11.14
C GLY A 58 1.92 8.07 -11.23
N GLU A 59 1.07 8.32 -10.23
CA GLU A 59 0.05 9.36 -10.32
C GLU A 59 -0.30 9.92 -8.93
N SER A 60 0.68 10.56 -8.27
CA SER A 60 0.42 11.39 -7.08
C SER A 60 0.25 12.84 -7.50
N GLY A 61 -1.02 13.22 -7.68
CA GLY A 61 -1.40 14.55 -8.12
C GLY A 61 -2.79 14.92 -7.68
N GLU A 62 -3.16 14.69 -6.42
CA GLU A 62 -4.34 15.35 -5.85
C GLU A 62 -4.12 15.60 -4.35
N GLU A 63 -4.19 16.89 -3.98
CA GLU A 63 -4.18 17.38 -2.61
C GLU A 63 -5.42 16.86 -1.87
N SER A 64 -5.22 16.03 -0.85
CA SER A 64 -6.29 15.71 0.10
C SER A 64 -6.75 17.00 0.80
N PRO A 65 -8.05 17.30 0.85
CA PRO A 65 -8.55 18.42 1.63
C PRO A 65 -8.41 18.12 3.13
N GLU A 66 -7.74 19.03 3.84
CA GLU A 66 -7.71 19.05 5.31
C GLU A 66 -9.16 19.13 5.83
N THR A 67 -9.64 18.05 6.43
CA THR A 67 -10.96 18.04 7.06
C THR A 67 -10.79 18.21 8.56
N ASP A 68 -10.93 19.45 9.02
CA ASP A 68 -11.19 19.77 10.43
C ASP A 68 -12.44 19.01 10.89
N THR A 69 -12.34 18.23 11.96
CA THR A 69 -13.53 17.68 12.62
C THR A 69 -13.53 18.09 14.09
N ASP A 70 -14.36 19.09 14.35
CA ASP A 70 -14.87 19.49 15.66
C ASP A 70 -15.55 18.30 16.36
N GLY A 71 -15.43 18.27 17.68
CA GLY A 71 -15.77 17.09 18.48
C GLY A 71 -17.26 16.80 18.63
N GLU A 72 -17.60 15.52 18.67
CA GLU A 72 -18.67 14.99 19.52
C GLU A 72 -18.51 13.46 19.69
N GLU A 73 -18.87 13.01 20.90
CA GLU A 73 -19.07 11.63 21.37
C GLU A 73 -17.97 10.59 21.09
N ARG A 74 -17.12 10.39 22.10
CA ARG A 74 -16.09 9.34 22.17
C ARG A 74 -16.75 7.98 22.43
N GLU A 75 -17.36 7.41 21.40
CA GLU A 75 -17.27 5.95 21.23
C GLU A 75 -15.78 5.60 21.23
N GLU A 76 -15.38 4.52 21.91
CA GLU A 76 -14.01 4.03 21.89
C GLU A 76 -13.66 3.62 20.46
N ARG A 77 -13.23 4.57 19.62
CA ARG A 77 -12.76 4.30 18.27
C ARG A 77 -11.63 3.30 18.41
N ALA A 78 -11.83 2.12 17.81
CA ALA A 78 -10.79 1.14 17.64
C ALA A 78 -9.53 1.83 17.09
N SER A 79 -8.36 1.45 17.58
CA SER A 79 -7.10 1.97 17.09
C SER A 79 -6.99 1.79 15.56
N THR A 80 -6.28 2.67 14.86
CA THR A 80 -6.14 2.55 13.39
C THR A 80 -5.58 1.18 12.98
N TRP A 81 -4.78 0.55 13.84
CA TRP A 81 -4.26 -0.80 13.62
C TRP A 81 -5.34 -1.89 13.73
N GLU A 82 -6.31 -1.75 14.62
CA GLU A 82 -7.47 -2.64 14.69
C GLU A 82 -8.38 -2.45 13.48
N GLN A 83 -8.55 -1.21 13.01
CA GLN A 83 -9.28 -0.92 11.77
C GLN A 83 -8.57 -1.53 10.54
N LEU A 84 -7.24 -1.42 10.47
CA LEU A 84 -6.45 -2.07 9.43
C LEU A 84 -6.60 -3.60 9.48
N ALA A 85 -6.57 -4.21 10.67
CA ALA A 85 -6.77 -5.65 10.83
C ALA A 85 -8.15 -6.09 10.32
N ALA A 86 -9.20 -5.35 10.71
CA ALA A 86 -10.56 -5.61 10.26
C ALA A 86 -10.70 -5.44 8.74
N PHE A 87 -10.06 -4.42 8.16
CA PHE A 87 -10.01 -4.23 6.71
C PHE A 87 -9.34 -5.40 6.02
N VAL A 88 -8.15 -5.82 6.48
CA VAL A 88 -7.42 -6.95 5.88
C VAL A 88 -8.25 -8.24 5.95
N GLU A 89 -8.92 -8.51 7.07
CA GLU A 89 -9.79 -9.67 7.21
C GLU A 89 -11.01 -9.61 6.26
N ALA A 90 -11.66 -8.45 6.17
CA ALA A 90 -12.80 -8.23 5.27
C ALA A 90 -12.40 -8.36 3.79
N ALA A 91 -11.30 -7.69 3.38
CA ALA A 91 -10.75 -7.78 2.04
C ALA A 91 -10.36 -9.22 1.69
N ALA A 92 -9.71 -9.92 2.62
CA ALA A 92 -9.36 -11.32 2.44
C ALA A 92 -10.61 -12.21 2.28
N GLY A 93 -11.69 -11.94 3.03
CA GLY A 93 -12.98 -12.61 2.85
C GLY A 93 -13.60 -12.38 1.46
N GLN A 94 -13.57 -11.14 0.95
CA GLN A 94 -14.03 -10.82 -0.41
C GLN A 94 -13.21 -11.57 -1.46
N VAL A 95 -11.88 -11.61 -1.27
CA VAL A 95 -10.98 -12.34 -2.16
C VAL A 95 -11.26 -13.84 -2.16
N ALA A 96 -11.50 -14.44 -0.99
CA ALA A 96 -11.83 -15.85 -0.85
C ALA A 96 -13.19 -16.21 -1.48
N ALA A 97 -14.16 -15.31 -1.43
CA ALA A 97 -15.47 -15.48 -2.08
C ALA A 97 -15.37 -15.47 -3.63
N GLY A 98 -14.28 -14.93 -4.17
CA GLY A 98 -13.94 -14.94 -5.59
C GLY A 98 -14.49 -13.74 -6.36
N PHE A 99 -13.64 -13.15 -7.21
CA PHE A 99 -13.96 -11.94 -7.98
C PHE A 99 -14.62 -12.21 -9.34
N ALA A 100 -14.76 -13.47 -9.76
CA ALA A 100 -15.20 -13.80 -11.12
C ALA A 100 -16.63 -13.32 -11.45
N THR A 101 -17.42 -12.93 -10.45
CA THR A 101 -18.79 -12.42 -10.62
C THR A 101 -18.99 -11.03 -10.01
N VAL A 102 -17.94 -10.43 -9.45
CA VAL A 102 -18.03 -9.17 -8.72
C VAL A 102 -17.68 -8.03 -9.68
N ASP A 103 -18.59 -7.06 -9.74
CA ASP A 103 -18.35 -5.77 -10.39
C ASP A 103 -17.30 -5.00 -9.56
N LEU A 104 -16.11 -4.80 -10.13
CA LEU A 104 -14.97 -4.20 -9.43
C LEU A 104 -15.23 -2.76 -9.01
N GLU A 105 -15.96 -2.00 -9.84
CA GLU A 105 -16.33 -0.62 -9.53
C GLU A 105 -17.27 -0.59 -8.32
N ARG A 106 -18.26 -1.49 -8.31
CA ARG A 106 -19.19 -1.64 -7.18
C ARG A 106 -18.49 -2.09 -5.90
N LEU A 107 -17.51 -2.99 -6.02
CA LEU A 107 -16.71 -3.43 -4.88
C LEU A 107 -15.88 -2.27 -4.34
N ALA A 108 -15.23 -1.50 -5.21
CA ALA A 108 -14.48 -0.32 -4.84
C ALA A 108 -15.38 0.69 -4.14
N ALA A 109 -16.49 1.08 -4.75
CA ALA A 109 -17.46 2.01 -4.14
C ALA A 109 -18.00 1.55 -2.78
N GLY A 110 -18.00 0.24 -2.49
CA GLY A 110 -18.40 -0.30 -1.18
C GLY A 110 -17.30 -0.26 -0.10
N LEU A 111 -16.04 -0.07 -0.49
CA LEU A 111 -14.88 -0.01 0.40
C LEU A 111 -14.29 1.43 0.50
N CYS A 112 -14.67 2.31 -0.42
CA CYS A 112 -14.23 3.69 -0.50
C CYS A 112 -15.15 4.64 0.31
N GLY A 113 -14.57 5.73 0.82
CA GLY A 113 -15.33 6.87 1.38
C GLY A 113 -15.90 7.83 0.32
N GLY A 114 -15.58 7.60 -0.95
CA GLY A 114 -16.00 8.42 -2.10
C GLY A 114 -16.05 7.61 -3.41
N GLU A 115 -16.28 8.31 -4.52
CA GLU A 115 -16.27 7.69 -5.84
C GLU A 115 -14.85 7.19 -6.19
N PRO A 116 -14.66 5.91 -6.52
CA PRO A 116 -13.35 5.40 -6.87
C PRO A 116 -12.88 5.93 -8.22
N GLU A 117 -11.63 6.33 -8.28
CA GLU A 117 -10.95 6.74 -9.50
C GLU A 117 -10.54 5.52 -10.33
N ALA A 118 -10.82 5.54 -11.63
CA ALA A 118 -10.42 4.48 -12.56
C ALA A 118 -9.10 4.84 -13.26
N ILE A 119 -8.05 4.08 -12.98
CA ILE A 119 -6.71 4.23 -13.56
C ILE A 119 -6.49 3.14 -14.61
N GLU A 120 -6.33 3.54 -15.87
CA GLU A 120 -6.11 2.60 -16.98
C GLU A 120 -4.61 2.26 -17.15
N GLY A 121 -4.25 0.99 -16.95
CA GLY A 121 -2.90 0.49 -17.14
C GLY A 121 -2.77 -0.62 -18.19
N GLU A 122 -1.53 -1.03 -18.49
CA GLU A 122 -1.24 -2.10 -19.47
C GLU A 122 -1.92 -3.44 -19.14
N ARG A 123 -2.27 -3.65 -17.86
CA ARG A 123 -2.90 -4.87 -17.33
C ARG A 123 -4.38 -4.69 -17.01
N GLY A 124 -4.93 -3.54 -17.37
CA GLY A 124 -6.32 -3.16 -17.22
C GLY A 124 -6.54 -2.09 -16.15
N THR A 125 -7.81 -1.78 -15.94
CA THR A 125 -8.31 -0.81 -14.97
C THR A 125 -8.01 -1.23 -13.53
N VAL A 126 -7.42 -0.32 -12.76
CA VAL A 126 -7.31 -0.35 -11.30
C VAL A 126 -8.20 0.75 -10.74
N TYR A 127 -9.00 0.43 -9.72
CA TYR A 127 -9.80 1.42 -9.01
C TYR A 127 -9.05 1.87 -7.76
N ARG A 128 -8.87 3.19 -7.60
CA ARG A 128 -8.16 3.81 -6.47
C ARG A 128 -9.09 4.72 -5.68
N CYS A 129 -8.96 4.74 -4.36
CA CYS A 129 -9.70 5.68 -3.51
C CYS A 129 -9.11 5.74 -2.09
N ASP A 130 -9.63 6.66 -1.28
CA ASP A 130 -9.47 6.60 0.18
C ASP A 130 -10.45 5.59 0.79
N PRO A 131 -10.00 4.67 1.66
CA PRO A 131 -10.87 3.70 2.32
C PRO A 131 -11.81 4.37 3.32
N GLU A 132 -12.96 3.75 3.58
CA GLU A 132 -13.88 4.13 4.67
C GLU A 132 -13.93 3.05 5.77
N PRO A 133 -13.59 3.35 7.03
CA PRO A 133 -13.06 4.64 7.50
C PRO A 133 -11.65 4.92 6.99
N ALA A 134 -11.27 6.20 6.94
CA ALA A 134 -9.93 6.62 6.54
C ALA A 134 -8.85 5.95 7.40
N LEU A 135 -7.91 5.27 6.74
CA LEU A 135 -6.80 4.56 7.40
C LEU A 135 -5.54 5.40 7.36
N VAL A 136 -5.08 5.87 8.53
CA VAL A 136 -3.85 6.67 8.67
C VAL A 136 -2.93 6.03 9.70
N ILE A 137 -1.78 5.50 9.26
CA ILE A 137 -0.81 4.83 10.12
C ILE A 137 0.41 5.72 10.28
N ASP A 138 0.73 6.09 11.53
CA ASP A 138 1.85 6.98 11.86
C ASP A 138 1.86 8.32 11.09
N GLY A 139 0.68 8.83 10.73
CA GLY A 139 0.54 10.07 9.95
C GLY A 139 0.61 9.86 8.43
N HIS A 140 0.70 8.62 7.96
CA HIS A 140 0.70 8.28 6.54
C HIS A 140 -0.67 7.72 6.14
N PRO A 141 -1.43 8.42 5.29
CA PRO A 141 -2.69 7.90 4.77
C PRO A 141 -2.44 6.69 3.87
N LEU A 142 -3.35 5.72 3.95
CA LEU A 142 -3.36 4.55 3.07
C LEU A 142 -4.41 4.77 1.98
N SER A 143 -4.02 4.61 0.72
CA SER A 143 -4.96 4.48 -0.40
C SER A 143 -5.36 3.02 -0.58
N LEU A 144 -6.61 2.80 -0.99
CA LEU A 144 -7.12 1.52 -1.42
C LEU A 144 -6.98 1.39 -2.93
N GLU A 145 -6.42 0.27 -3.40
CA GLU A 145 -6.31 -0.08 -4.81
C GLU A 145 -6.95 -1.44 -5.08
N ILE A 146 -7.82 -1.52 -6.09
CA ILE A 146 -8.50 -2.75 -6.48
C ILE A 146 -8.27 -3.00 -7.96
N GLY A 147 -7.52 -4.05 -8.25
CA GLY A 147 -7.14 -4.44 -9.60
C GLY A 147 -7.90 -5.65 -10.12
N LYS A 148 -7.90 -5.80 -11.45
CA LYS A 148 -8.30 -7.05 -12.11
C LYS A 148 -7.41 -8.21 -11.61
N ALA A 149 -7.93 -9.43 -11.69
CA ALA A 149 -7.32 -10.66 -11.14
C ALA A 149 -7.36 -10.82 -9.61
N GLY A 150 -8.24 -10.08 -8.92
CA GLY A 150 -8.58 -10.32 -7.52
C GLY A 150 -7.50 -9.85 -6.55
N VAL A 151 -7.04 -8.62 -6.78
CA VAL A 151 -6.02 -7.94 -6.00
C VAL A 151 -6.69 -6.79 -5.26
N ILE A 152 -6.58 -6.77 -3.94
CA ILE A 152 -6.96 -5.63 -3.10
C ILE A 152 -5.72 -5.19 -2.34
N GLY A 153 -5.29 -3.94 -2.54
CA GLY A 153 -4.10 -3.35 -1.95
C GLY A 153 -4.42 -2.17 -1.05
N LEU A 154 -3.69 -2.01 0.05
CA LEU A 154 -3.56 -0.78 0.81
C LEU A 154 -2.15 -0.24 0.63
N VAL A 155 -2.03 1.04 0.26
CA VAL A 155 -0.75 1.63 -0.13
C VAL A 155 -0.49 2.95 0.60
N ALA A 156 0.66 3.07 1.24
CA ALA A 156 1.21 4.35 1.68
C ALA A 156 2.27 4.80 0.66
N VAL A 157 2.19 6.04 0.20
CA VAL A 157 3.16 6.64 -0.74
C VAL A 157 3.97 7.75 -0.06
N GLU A 158 4.98 8.25 -0.77
CA GLU A 158 5.82 9.39 -0.33
C GLU A 158 6.52 9.16 1.02
N LEU A 159 6.90 7.91 1.28
CA LEU A 159 7.65 7.54 2.47
C LEU A 159 9.15 7.78 2.25
N ASP A 160 9.81 8.31 3.28
CA ASP A 160 11.26 8.21 3.37
C ASP A 160 11.70 6.79 3.78
N GLU A 161 12.99 6.48 3.64
CA GLU A 161 13.57 5.17 3.97
C GLU A 161 13.24 4.71 5.39
N ARG A 162 13.28 5.64 6.35
CA ARG A 162 13.08 5.34 7.76
C ARG A 162 11.61 5.10 8.08
N ALA A 163 10.72 5.90 7.51
CA ALA A 163 9.27 5.74 7.64
C ALA A 163 8.81 4.43 7.01
N SER A 164 9.29 4.12 5.81
CA SER A 164 9.00 2.88 5.10
C SER A 164 9.50 1.64 5.87
N GLU A 165 10.74 1.65 6.38
CA GLU A 165 11.28 0.56 7.20
C GLU A 165 10.48 0.38 8.50
N LYS A 166 10.14 1.48 9.18
CA LYS A 166 9.34 1.45 10.42
C LYS A 166 7.97 0.84 10.17
N LEU A 167 7.24 1.36 9.18
CA LEU A 167 5.91 0.88 8.84
C LEU A 167 5.92 -0.59 8.41
N LEU A 168 6.92 -1.01 7.63
CA LEU A 168 7.09 -2.42 7.26
C LEU A 168 7.27 -3.29 8.52
N SER A 169 8.23 -2.94 9.38
CA SER A 169 8.51 -3.70 10.61
C SER A 169 7.28 -3.81 11.50
N GLU A 170 6.56 -2.71 11.68
CA GLU A 170 5.34 -2.65 12.48
C GLU A 170 4.18 -3.46 11.87
N THR A 171 4.05 -3.43 10.54
CA THR A 171 3.06 -4.22 9.81
C THR A 171 3.37 -5.71 9.92
N LEU A 172 4.64 -6.11 9.73
CA LEU A 172 5.07 -7.51 9.86
C LEU A 172 4.88 -8.04 11.28
N ALA A 173 5.09 -7.21 12.31
CA ALA A 173 4.87 -7.60 13.69
C ALA A 173 3.41 -8.00 13.95
N ARG A 174 2.47 -7.25 13.36
CA ARG A 174 1.01 -7.43 13.52
C ARG A 174 0.44 -8.50 12.58
N ALA A 175 0.96 -8.59 11.36
CA ALA A 175 0.48 -9.54 10.36
C ALA A 175 0.65 -11.02 10.76
N LYS A 176 1.48 -11.32 11.77
CA LYS A 176 1.55 -12.64 12.41
C LYS A 176 0.18 -13.16 12.86
N GLU A 177 -0.72 -12.26 13.25
CA GLU A 177 -2.07 -12.62 13.69
C GLU A 177 -3.03 -12.93 12.53
N TRP A 178 -2.71 -12.47 11.31
CA TRP A 178 -3.53 -12.69 10.12
C TRP A 178 -3.09 -13.93 9.33
N CYS A 179 -1.85 -14.37 9.53
CA CYS A 179 -1.23 -15.46 8.77
C CYS A 179 -1.48 -16.85 9.38
N GLU A 180 -1.76 -17.82 8.53
CA GLU A 180 -1.64 -19.25 8.79
C GLU A 180 -0.20 -19.68 8.47
N GLY A 181 0.47 -20.36 9.41
CA GLY A 181 1.83 -20.87 9.20
C GLY A 181 2.96 -19.83 9.31
N GLY A 182 2.63 -18.54 9.47
CA GLY A 182 3.59 -17.45 9.65
C GLY A 182 3.95 -16.70 8.37
N LEU A 183 4.80 -15.67 8.51
CA LEU A 183 5.27 -14.83 7.39
C LEU A 183 6.57 -15.39 6.81
N HIS A 184 6.65 -15.41 5.48
CA HIS A 184 7.82 -15.82 4.73
C HIS A 184 8.37 -14.65 3.92
N GLU A 185 9.62 -14.27 4.16
CA GLU A 185 10.35 -13.35 3.29
C GLU A 185 10.64 -14.06 1.96
N LEU A 186 10.31 -13.41 0.84
CA LEU A 186 10.74 -13.88 -0.47
C LEU A 186 12.15 -13.36 -0.76
N PRO A 187 12.95 -14.10 -1.56
CA PRO A 187 14.27 -13.62 -1.97
C PRO A 187 14.19 -12.21 -2.55
N ARG A 188 15.07 -11.33 -2.09
CA ARG A 188 15.21 -9.98 -2.64
C ARG A 188 15.53 -10.07 -4.12
N ALA A 189 14.84 -9.27 -4.92
CA ALA A 189 15.22 -9.09 -6.32
C ALA A 189 16.56 -8.34 -6.41
N ASP A 190 17.15 -8.24 -7.59
CA ASP A 190 18.43 -7.55 -7.81
C ASP A 190 18.42 -6.06 -7.36
N ASP A 191 17.24 -5.49 -7.08
CA ASP A 191 17.10 -4.21 -6.36
C ASP A 191 17.12 -4.43 -4.84
N ALA A 192 18.22 -4.03 -4.21
CA ALA A 192 18.50 -4.21 -2.78
C ALA A 192 17.51 -3.51 -1.84
N ARG A 193 16.59 -2.68 -2.37
CA ARG A 193 15.62 -1.91 -1.58
C ARG A 193 14.24 -2.55 -1.46
N GLN A 194 13.94 -3.57 -2.27
CA GLN A 194 12.63 -4.24 -2.21
C GLN A 194 12.63 -5.34 -1.15
N GLU A 195 11.76 -5.19 -0.16
CA GLU A 195 11.51 -6.20 0.87
C GLU A 195 10.09 -6.69 0.75
N PHE A 196 9.92 -8.01 0.64
CA PHE A 196 8.62 -8.60 0.32
C PHE A 196 8.39 -9.86 1.15
N HIS A 197 7.29 -9.85 1.88
CA HIS A 197 6.87 -10.95 2.74
C HIS A 197 5.51 -11.43 2.30
N THR A 198 5.26 -12.73 2.43
CA THR A 198 3.96 -13.31 2.12
C THR A 198 3.56 -14.34 3.15
N CYS A 199 2.25 -14.58 3.25
CA CYS A 199 1.70 -15.69 3.99
C CYS A 199 0.33 -16.09 3.42
N LEU A 200 -0.16 -17.26 3.83
CA LEU A 200 -1.57 -17.59 3.65
C LEU A 200 -2.35 -16.88 4.75
N ALA A 201 -3.37 -16.08 4.42
CA ALA A 201 -4.25 -15.52 5.42
C ALA A 201 -5.15 -16.63 6.00
N LYS A 202 -5.55 -16.49 7.27
CA LYS A 202 -6.46 -17.45 7.95
C LYS A 202 -7.80 -17.64 7.23
N THR A 203 -8.21 -16.67 6.43
CA THR A 203 -9.44 -16.69 5.61
C THR A 203 -9.24 -17.35 4.24
N GLY A 204 -8.01 -17.76 3.89
CA GLY A 204 -7.67 -18.50 2.67
C GLY A 204 -6.85 -17.78 1.59
N PRO A 205 -6.93 -16.45 1.36
CA PRO A 205 -6.16 -15.81 0.29
C PRO A 205 -4.69 -15.62 0.66
N GLN A 206 -3.85 -15.30 -0.32
CA GLN A 206 -2.47 -14.93 -0.04
C GLN A 206 -2.41 -13.47 0.42
N LEU A 207 -1.78 -13.21 1.55
CA LEU A 207 -1.39 -11.88 1.97
C LEU A 207 0.07 -11.62 1.54
N ALA A 208 0.32 -10.42 1.05
CA ALA A 208 1.65 -9.92 0.70
C ALA A 208 1.87 -8.56 1.34
N ILE A 209 3.07 -8.31 1.86
CA ILE A 209 3.44 -7.06 2.53
C ILE A 209 4.83 -6.70 2.04
N GLY A 210 5.04 -5.45 1.59
CA GLY A 210 6.36 -5.03 1.16
C GLY A 210 6.55 -3.54 1.01
N ARG A 211 7.80 -3.17 0.71
CA ARG A 211 8.26 -1.82 0.38
C ARG A 211 9.15 -1.84 -0.86
#